data_AF-A0A534FTZ9-F1
#
_entry.id   AF-A0A534FTZ9-F1
#
_cell.length_a   1.000
_cell.length_b   1.000
_cell.length_c   1.000
_cell.angle_alpha   90.00
_cell.angle_beta   90.00
_cell.angle_gamma   90.00
#
_symmetry.space_group_name_H-M   'P 1'
#
loop_
_entity.id
_entity.type
_entity.pdbx_description
1 polymer ?
#
loop_
_entity_poly.entity_id
_entity_poly.type
_entity_poly.pdbx_seq_one_letter_code
_entity_poly.pdbx_strand_id
1 'polypeptide(L)'
;MSRDVLDSVHVDQTPVGRVIAGWRTDRKFADRDGKPKRLTIAGSRSSFTGLVKKYGGDIPHRAVLDELLRIRAVVEDNDTVQLQPSIRFERRQDI
;
A
#
# COMPACT_ATOMS: atom_id res chain seq x y z
N MET A 1 21.71 -4.23 18.39
CA MET A 1 21.59 -4.96 17.11
C MET A 1 20.25 -4.57 16.49
N SER A 2 20.28 -3.71 15.47
CA SER A 2 19.09 -3.08 14.89
C SER A 2 18.23 -4.07 14.09
N ARG A 3 16.93 -4.07 14.36
CA ARG A 3 15.90 -4.81 13.60
C ARG A 3 15.42 -4.03 12.36
N ASP A 4 16.25 -3.14 11.82
CA ASP A 4 15.91 -2.25 10.69
C ASP A 4 16.53 -2.68 9.35
N VAL A 5 17.31 -3.76 9.30
CA VAL A 5 17.92 -4.23 8.04
C VAL A 5 17.17 -5.42 7.44
N LEU A 6 16.35 -6.15 8.22
CA LEU A 6 15.73 -7.40 7.74
C LEU A 6 14.38 -7.24 7.01
N ASP A 7 13.70 -6.09 7.12
CA ASP A 7 12.35 -5.90 6.55
C ASP A 7 12.36 -5.18 5.18
N SER A 8 13.43 -4.42 4.88
CA SER A 8 13.46 -3.53 3.71
C SER A 8 13.89 -4.19 2.40
N VAL A 9 14.44 -5.41 2.43
CA VAL A 9 15.07 -6.01 1.23
C VAL A 9 14.11 -6.90 0.42
N HIS A 10 12.90 -7.20 0.92
CA HIS A 10 12.01 -8.17 0.25
C HIS A 10 10.55 -7.76 0.08
N VAL A 11 10.02 -6.77 0.83
CA VAL A 11 8.61 -6.34 0.65
C VAL A 11 8.37 -5.85 -0.78
N ASP A 12 9.26 -5.00 -1.32
CA ASP A 12 9.14 -4.45 -2.67
C ASP A 12 9.20 -5.50 -3.80
N GLN A 13 9.70 -6.71 -3.50
CA GLN A 13 9.72 -7.86 -4.43
C GLN A 13 8.43 -8.68 -4.35
N THR A 14 7.65 -8.56 -3.27
CA THR A 14 6.36 -9.24 -3.15
C THR A 14 5.27 -8.54 -3.97
N PRO A 15 4.23 -9.26 -4.42
CA PRO A 15 3.07 -8.65 -5.06
C PRO A 15 2.45 -7.49 -4.24
N VAL A 16 2.43 -7.61 -2.91
CA VAL A 16 1.89 -6.60 -2.00
C VAL A 16 2.78 -5.36 -1.97
N GLY A 17 4.10 -5.51 -1.84
CA GLY A 17 4.99 -4.34 -1.88
C GLY A 17 5.03 -3.65 -3.23
N ARG A 18 4.96 -4.40 -4.34
CA ARG A 18 4.80 -3.79 -5.68
C ARG A 18 3.51 -2.99 -5.80
N VAL A 19 2.42 -3.46 -5.19
CA VAL A 19 1.16 -2.70 -5.12
C VAL A 19 1.33 -1.41 -4.32
N ILE A 20 2.00 -1.45 -3.16
CA ILE A 20 2.29 -0.25 -2.35
C ILE A 20 3.17 0.74 -3.14
N ALA A 21 4.23 0.25 -3.78
CA ALA A 21 5.13 1.07 -4.59
C ALA A 21 4.39 1.72 -5.76
N GLY A 22 3.55 0.95 -6.47
CA GLY A 22 2.70 1.46 -7.55
C GLY A 22 1.72 2.52 -7.05
N TRP A 23 1.12 2.34 -5.87
CA TRP A 23 0.21 3.32 -5.28
C TRP A 23 0.92 4.67 -4.99
N ARG A 24 2.19 4.63 -4.59
CA ARG A 24 2.98 5.84 -4.29
C ARG A 24 3.53 6.54 -5.53
N THR A 25 3.77 5.82 -6.62
CA THR A 25 4.57 6.34 -7.74
C THR A 25 3.79 6.53 -9.04
N ASP A 26 2.75 5.74 -9.28
CA ASP A 26 1.94 5.85 -10.49
C ASP A 26 0.92 6.98 -10.34
N ARG A 27 1.02 8.00 -11.19
CA ARG A 27 0.12 9.18 -11.21
C ARG A 27 -1.36 8.83 -11.40
N LYS A 28 -1.69 7.61 -11.86
CA LYS A 28 -3.07 7.11 -11.85
C LYS A 28 -3.58 6.92 -10.42
N PHE A 29 -2.75 6.45 -9.52
CA PHE A 29 -3.07 6.08 -8.14
C PHE A 29 -2.49 7.04 -7.09
N ALA A 30 -1.55 7.90 -7.47
CA ALA A 30 -1.02 9.01 -6.66
C ALA A 30 -1.59 10.36 -7.14
N ASP A 31 -1.67 11.33 -6.24
CA ASP A 31 -2.06 12.71 -6.54
C ASP A 31 -0.93 13.51 -7.20
N ARG A 32 -1.14 14.83 -7.36
CA ARG A 32 -0.18 15.71 -8.02
C ARG A 32 1.09 15.93 -7.19
N ASP A 33 1.00 15.71 -5.88
CA ASP A 33 2.09 15.86 -4.91
C ASP A 33 2.81 14.52 -4.65
N GLY A 34 2.46 13.46 -5.39
CA GLY A 34 3.05 12.13 -5.23
C GLY A 34 2.52 11.36 -4.02
N LYS A 35 1.40 11.79 -3.43
CA LYS A 35 0.77 11.08 -2.31
C LYS A 35 -0.23 10.05 -2.83
N PRO A 36 -0.29 8.84 -2.25
CA PRO A 36 -1.31 7.85 -2.56
C PRO A 36 -2.73 8.43 -2.45
N LYS A 37 -3.51 8.34 -3.53
CA LYS A 37 -4.92 8.71 -3.50
C LYS A 37 -5.71 7.70 -2.69
N ARG A 38 -6.81 8.14 -2.10
CA ARG A 38 -7.91 7.23 -1.74
C ARG A 38 -8.46 6.61 -3.02
N LEU A 39 -8.60 5.28 -3.04
CA LEU A 39 -9.11 4.53 -4.19
C LEU A 39 -10.46 3.93 -3.83
N THR A 40 -11.36 3.80 -4.80
CA THR A 40 -12.51 2.89 -4.63
C THR A 40 -12.02 1.45 -4.66
N ILE A 41 -12.71 0.51 -4.02
CA ILE A 41 -12.32 -0.91 -4.06
C ILE A 41 -12.38 -1.42 -5.50
N ALA A 42 -13.50 -1.18 -6.20
CA ALA A 42 -13.73 -1.57 -7.58
C ALA A 42 -14.19 -0.40 -8.46
N GLY A 43 -14.25 -0.62 -9.78
CA GLY A 43 -14.73 0.35 -10.77
C GLY A 43 -13.68 0.81 -11.79
N SER A 44 -14.13 1.59 -12.78
CA SER A 44 -13.35 2.01 -13.95
C SER A 44 -12.40 3.19 -13.71
N ARG A 45 -12.64 3.98 -12.65
CA ARG A 45 -11.74 5.07 -12.19
C ARG A 45 -10.53 4.49 -11.44
N SER A 46 -9.69 5.34 -10.84
CA SER A 46 -8.60 4.92 -9.96
C SER A 46 -9.13 4.05 -8.82
N SER A 47 -9.06 2.73 -9.00
CA SER A 47 -9.59 1.72 -8.08
C SER A 47 -8.49 0.77 -7.61
N PHE A 48 -8.68 0.18 -6.44
CA PHE A 48 -7.76 -0.77 -5.84
C PHE A 48 -7.66 -2.05 -6.68
N THR A 49 -8.77 -2.59 -7.20
CA THR A 49 -8.73 -3.69 -8.17
C THR A 49 -7.89 -3.35 -9.40
N GLY A 50 -7.98 -2.12 -9.91
CA GLY A 50 -7.16 -1.65 -11.03
C GLY A 50 -5.67 -1.54 -10.68
N LEU A 51 -5.35 -1.12 -9.46
CA LEU A 51 -3.99 -1.08 -8.93
C LEU A 51 -3.41 -2.50 -8.79
N VAL A 52 -4.14 -3.42 -8.16
CA VAL A 52 -3.71 -4.82 -7.98
C VAL A 52 -3.56 -5.51 -9.33
N LYS A 53 -4.48 -5.31 -10.28
CA LYS A 53 -4.34 -5.88 -11.63
C LYS A 53 -3.06 -5.41 -12.34
N LYS A 54 -2.59 -4.20 -12.04
CA LYS A 54 -1.37 -3.64 -12.66
C LYS A 54 -0.09 -4.12 -11.99
N TYR A 55 -0.08 -4.30 -10.67
CA TYR A 55 1.16 -4.52 -9.90
C TYR A 55 1.21 -5.84 -9.08
N GLY A 56 0.05 -6.45 -8.82
CA GLY A 56 -0.10 -7.65 -8.02
C GLY A 56 0.12 -8.97 -8.76
N GLY A 57 0.31 -8.93 -10.09
CA GLY A 57 0.42 -10.14 -10.90
C GLY A 57 -0.89 -10.94 -10.86
N ASP A 58 -0.78 -12.25 -10.55
CA ASP A 58 -1.92 -13.17 -10.53
C ASP A 58 -2.65 -13.25 -9.18
N ILE A 59 -2.26 -12.43 -8.20
CA ILE A 59 -2.90 -12.45 -6.88
C ILE A 59 -4.26 -11.72 -6.93
N PRO A 60 -5.34 -12.34 -6.42
CA PRO A 60 -6.63 -11.69 -6.29
C PRO A 60 -6.57 -10.43 -5.42
N HIS A 61 -7.25 -9.36 -5.85
CA HIS A 61 -7.31 -8.10 -5.11
C HIS A 61 -7.78 -8.26 -3.65
N ARG A 62 -8.72 -9.18 -3.37
CA ARG A 62 -9.13 -9.45 -1.98
C ARG A 62 -7.98 -9.99 -1.13
N ALA A 63 -7.17 -10.91 -1.63
CA ALA A 63 -6.01 -11.42 -0.90
C ALA A 63 -4.97 -10.33 -0.60
N VAL A 64 -4.75 -9.40 -1.55
CA VAL A 64 -3.88 -8.25 -1.33
C VAL A 64 -4.47 -7.29 -0.30
N LEU A 65 -5.78 -7.02 -0.35
CA LEU A 65 -6.47 -6.17 0.61
C LEU A 65 -6.39 -6.74 2.02
N ASP A 66 -6.71 -8.03 2.18
CA ASP A 66 -6.67 -8.73 3.45
C ASP A 66 -5.28 -8.67 4.08
N GLU A 67 -4.22 -8.87 3.26
CA GLU A 67 -2.84 -8.77 3.72
C GLU A 67 -2.47 -7.34 4.14
N LEU A 68 -2.86 -6.33 3.35
CA LEU A 68 -2.62 -4.92 3.68
C LEU A 68 -3.35 -4.49 4.96
N LEU A 69 -4.57 -4.99 5.20
CA LEU A 69 -5.32 -4.78 6.44
C LEU A 69 -4.64 -5.48 7.62
N ARG A 70 -4.18 -6.73 7.42
CA ARG A 70 -3.47 -7.53 8.43
C ARG A 70 -2.21 -6.81 8.92
N ILE A 71 -1.43 -6.23 8.02
CA ILE A 71 -0.22 -5.46 8.36
C ILE A 71 -0.51 -3.98 8.68
N ARG A 72 -1.78 -3.56 8.68
CA ARG A 72 -2.23 -2.18 8.92
C ARG A 72 -1.60 -1.14 7.98
N ALA A 73 -1.30 -1.53 6.75
CA ALA A 73 -0.80 -0.61 5.72
C ALA A 73 -1.93 0.23 5.10
N VAL A 74 -3.18 -0.22 5.21
CA VAL A 74 -4.36 0.48 4.67
C VAL A 74 -5.47 0.59 5.72
N VAL A 75 -6.38 1.52 5.47
CA VAL A 75 -7.71 1.56 6.09
C VAL A 75 -8.76 1.41 5.01
N GLU A 76 -9.74 0.55 5.26
CA GLU A 76 -10.95 0.43 4.47
C GLU A 76 -12.06 1.27 5.13
N ASP A 77 -12.77 2.05 4.31
CA ASP A 77 -13.92 2.84 4.72
C ASP A 77 -14.97 2.80 3.60
N ASN A 78 -16.12 2.19 3.91
CA ASN A 78 -17.17 1.88 2.94
C ASN A 78 -16.59 1.16 1.71
N ASP A 79 -16.78 1.73 0.52
CA ASP A 79 -16.26 1.19 -0.75
C ASP A 79 -14.89 1.78 -1.13
N THR A 80 -14.16 2.34 -0.17
CA THR A 80 -12.84 2.95 -0.42
C THR A 80 -11.75 2.37 0.46
N VAL A 81 -10.53 2.43 -0.07
CA VAL A 81 -9.32 2.05 0.64
C VAL A 81 -8.29 3.15 0.51
N GLN A 82 -7.58 3.41 1.60
CA GLN A 82 -6.53 4.43 1.66
C GLN A 82 -5.27 3.83 2.26
N LEU A 83 -4.13 4.03 1.58
CA LEU A 83 -2.83 3.72 2.15
C LEU A 83 -2.57 4.65 3.34
N GLN A 84 -2.25 4.07 4.49
CA GLN A 84 -1.86 4.86 5.64
C GLN A 84 -0.53 5.57 5.33
N PRO A 85 -0.39 6.86 5.69
CA PRO A 85 0.93 7.45 5.78
C PRO A 85 1.68 6.59 6.80
N SER A 86 2.81 6.00 6.39
CA SER A 86 3.70 5.33 7.32
C SER A 86 4.08 6.39 8.36
N ILE A 87 3.47 6.32 9.55
CA ILE A 87 3.95 7.08 10.69
C ILE A 87 5.40 6.63 10.82
N ARG A 88 6.35 7.50 10.44
CA ARG A 88 7.73 7.31 10.86
C ARG A 88 7.62 7.30 12.37
N PHE A 89 7.79 6.13 12.99
CA PHE A 89 7.95 6.05 14.43
C PHE A 89 9.18 6.91 14.73
N GLU A 90 8.95 8.17 15.10
CA GLU A 90 10.00 8.98 15.67
C GLU A 90 10.48 8.23 16.90
N ARG A 91 11.78 7.94 16.91
CA ARG A 91 12.49 7.31 18.01
C ARG A 91 12.02 7.96 19.31
N ARG A 92 11.33 7.19 20.16
CA ARG A 92 11.50 7.38 21.59
C ARG A 92 12.82 6.70 21.97
N GLN A 93 13.90 7.45 21.79
CA GLN A 93 14.90 7.53 22.86
C GLN A 93 14.28 8.39 23.97
N ASP A 94 14.83 8.31 25.18
CA ASP A 94 14.23 8.69 26.48
C ASP A 94 13.46 7.49 27.09
N ILE A 95 13.97 6.75 28.08
CA ILE A 95 14.96 6.99 29.15
C ILE A 95 15.64 5.66 29.48
#